data_AF-A0AAP7XYP7-F1
#
_entry.id   AF-A0AAP7XYP7-F1
#
_cell.length_a   1.000
_cell.length_b   1.000
_cell.length_c   1.000
_cell.angle_alpha   90.00
_cell.angle_beta   90.00
_cell.angle_gamma   90.00
#
_symmetry.space_group_name_H-M   'P 1'
#
loop_
_entity.id
_entity.type
_entity.pdbx_description
1 polymer ?
#
loop_
_entity_poly.entity_id
_entity_poly.type
_entity_poly.pdbx_seq_one_letter_code
_entity_poly.pdbx_strand_id
1 'polypeptide(L)'
;MAAALALSCALLLTGCSSLLENPYAVVEPHTERPATAEDSSAVQAGTYSELVNTVLFFVSQGTEKGLIQLTDDYDGDVEEDLNRACLEVAKDDPLGAYAVDFIKNDCTKVLTTYEATITISYRRTREQIRSLVNVTGTSAIRDEVRAALADFQSEVALRVGYFTESADSIAALVRQAYYDEPAGALGMPEFTVSLYPASGGQQRIVEILLTYPEDTQALRQKSDDLQSTADALVLPLRPHQLSPSARQAELFSLVREHVRARPEGGPTAWDALLGDGADSEGLALTFQLLSGKMEVGSVLVEGTLNGEPHFWNQLTADGGAHYVDLTRDASGTTYSAADLLSLGYVWEGAEENAENLN
;
A
#
# COMPACT_ATOMS: atom_id res chain seq x y z
N MET A 1 28.91 0.25 91.29
CA MET A 1 27.47 0.52 91.47
C MET A 1 27.14 1.85 90.82
N ALA A 2 27.03 1.83 89.49
CA ALA A 2 26.98 2.99 88.61
C ALA A 2 25.83 2.84 87.61
N ALA A 3 24.66 2.36 88.06
CA ALA A 3 23.55 2.03 87.17
C ALA A 3 22.15 2.38 87.73
N ALA A 4 22.04 3.17 88.82
CA ALA A 4 20.74 3.44 89.45
C ALA A 4 20.44 4.92 89.74
N LEU A 5 21.30 5.86 89.31
CA LEU A 5 21.12 7.31 89.54
C LEU A 5 21.06 8.14 88.26
N ALA A 6 21.14 7.51 87.08
CA ALA A 6 21.00 8.18 85.78
C ALA A 6 19.60 8.01 85.16
N LEU A 7 18.69 7.26 85.79
CA LEU A 7 17.37 6.94 85.24
C LEU A 7 16.24 7.85 85.75
N SER A 8 16.52 8.77 86.68
CA SER A 8 15.51 9.58 87.37
C SER A 8 15.53 11.07 87.02
N CYS A 9 16.44 11.53 86.14
CA CYS A 9 16.51 12.92 85.67
C CYS A 9 15.99 13.14 84.23
N ALA A 10 15.45 12.11 83.57
CA ALA A 10 14.91 12.20 82.21
C ALA A 10 13.37 12.36 82.15
N LEU A 11 12.68 12.43 83.29
CA LEU A 11 11.21 12.41 83.37
C LEU A 11 10.56 13.76 83.71
N LEU A 12 11.29 14.88 83.62
CA LEU A 12 10.75 16.22 83.93
C LEU A 12 10.88 17.25 82.79
N LEU A 13 11.03 16.80 81.54
CA LEU A 13 10.92 17.65 80.36
C LEU A 13 9.80 17.14 79.43
N THR A 14 8.59 17.06 79.97
CA THR A 14 7.37 17.17 79.16
C THR A 14 7.18 18.65 78.82
N GLY A 15 7.39 19.00 77.56
CA GLY A 15 7.15 20.36 77.07
C GLY A 15 6.85 20.37 75.58
N CYS A 16 5.57 20.30 75.25
CA CYS A 16 4.97 20.71 73.97
C CYS A 16 5.31 19.88 72.71
N SER A 17 4.76 18.68 72.60
CA SER A 17 4.67 17.94 71.32
C SER A 17 3.23 17.67 70.86
N SER A 18 2.23 18.41 71.37
CA SER A 18 0.82 18.30 70.92
C SER A 18 0.38 19.42 69.98
N LEU A 19 1.30 19.98 69.17
CA LEU A 19 0.98 21.13 68.30
C LEU A 19 1.46 20.99 66.84
N LEU A 20 1.75 19.78 66.37
CA LEU A 20 2.15 19.52 64.98
C LEU A 20 1.57 18.22 64.38
N GLU A 21 0.41 17.77 64.87
CA GLU A 21 -0.43 16.81 64.14
C GLU A 21 -1.66 17.55 63.62
N ASN A 22 -1.53 18.18 62.46
CA ASN A 22 -2.68 18.46 61.61
C ASN A 22 -2.44 17.73 60.29
N PRO A 23 -3.25 16.73 59.92
CA PRO A 23 -3.20 16.16 58.58
C PRO A 23 -3.53 17.30 57.60
N TYR A 24 -2.62 17.58 56.68
CA TYR A 24 -2.94 18.40 55.52
C TYR A 24 -3.96 17.63 54.67
N ALA A 25 -5.24 17.90 54.89
CA ALA A 25 -6.30 17.56 53.96
C ALA A 25 -6.48 18.75 53.02
N VAL A 26 -5.95 18.62 51.81
CA VAL A 26 -6.31 19.51 50.71
C VAL A 26 -7.75 19.16 50.33
N VAL A 27 -8.69 19.99 50.77
CA VAL A 27 -10.07 19.96 50.29
C VAL A 27 -10.14 20.91 49.12
N GLU A 28 -10.00 20.38 47.90
CA GLU A 28 -10.56 21.07 46.75
C GLU A 28 -12.08 21.17 46.97
N PRO A 29 -12.72 22.32 46.69
CA PRO A 29 -14.18 22.38 46.74
C PRO A 29 -14.70 21.27 45.84
N HIS A 30 -15.43 20.31 46.44
CA HIS A 30 -16.19 19.36 45.66
C HIS A 30 -17.17 20.19 44.84
N THR A 31 -16.86 20.35 43.56
CA THR A 31 -17.87 20.81 42.62
C THR A 31 -18.81 19.61 42.56
N GLU A 32 -19.94 19.70 43.27
CA GLU A 32 -21.08 18.84 43.02
C GLU A 32 -21.50 19.13 41.57
N ARG A 33 -20.84 18.44 40.64
CA ARG A 33 -21.33 18.30 39.29
C ARG A 33 -22.57 17.43 39.47
N PRO A 34 -23.78 17.93 39.19
CA PRO A 34 -24.95 17.07 39.22
C PRO A 34 -24.65 15.90 38.28
N ALA A 35 -24.59 14.70 38.84
CA ALA A 35 -24.56 13.48 38.08
C ALA A 35 -25.94 13.33 37.42
N THR A 36 -26.10 13.93 36.26
CA THR A 36 -27.21 13.67 35.34
C THR A 36 -26.65 13.50 33.94
N ALA A 37 -26.04 12.33 33.73
CA ALA A 37 -26.02 11.55 32.48
C ALA A 37 -25.08 10.37 32.71
N GLU A 38 -25.60 9.31 33.34
CA GLU A 38 -25.05 7.97 33.17
C GLU A 38 -25.04 7.67 31.64
N ASP A 39 -23.94 7.12 31.11
CA ASP A 39 -23.66 6.82 29.69
C ASP A 39 -23.28 7.98 28.75
N SER A 40 -22.30 8.85 29.09
CA SER A 40 -21.77 9.79 28.08
C SER A 40 -20.85 9.09 27.07
N SER A 41 -21.45 8.44 26.07
CA SER A 41 -20.82 8.16 24.78
C SER A 41 -20.64 9.43 23.92
N ALA A 42 -20.85 10.61 24.50
CA ALA A 42 -20.77 11.90 23.84
C ALA A 42 -19.34 12.42 23.84
N VAL A 43 -18.85 12.81 22.67
CA VAL A 43 -17.54 13.46 22.51
C VAL A 43 -17.74 14.98 22.58
N GLN A 44 -16.85 15.69 23.27
CA GLN A 44 -16.94 17.15 23.40
C GLN A 44 -16.16 17.88 22.30
N ALA A 45 -16.72 18.97 21.79
CA ALA A 45 -16.07 19.86 20.83
C ALA A 45 -16.36 21.33 21.16
N GLY A 46 -15.32 22.14 21.35
CA GLY A 46 -15.41 23.58 21.62
C GLY A 46 -14.93 24.46 20.47
N THR A 47 -14.37 23.88 19.40
CA THR A 47 -13.94 24.61 18.20
C THR A 47 -14.32 23.88 16.93
N TYR A 48 -14.34 24.60 15.80
CA TYR A 48 -14.58 24.00 14.48
C TYR A 48 -13.58 22.86 14.18
N SER A 49 -12.31 23.04 14.51
CA SER A 49 -11.28 22.00 14.30
C SER A 49 -11.54 20.75 15.14
N GLU A 50 -11.97 20.91 16.39
CA GLU A 50 -12.36 19.78 17.25
C GLU A 50 -13.61 19.07 16.73
N LEU A 51 -14.55 19.82 16.14
CA LEU A 51 -15.73 19.26 15.51
C LEU A 51 -15.36 18.39 14.30
N VAL A 52 -14.53 18.90 13.38
CA VAL A 52 -14.00 18.13 12.25
C VAL A 52 -13.27 16.87 12.74
N ASN A 53 -12.37 17.02 13.72
CA ASN A 53 -11.62 15.90 14.29
C ASN A 53 -12.53 14.85 14.96
N THR A 54 -13.62 15.27 15.59
CA THR A 54 -14.58 14.36 16.23
C THR A 54 -15.34 13.54 15.18
N VAL A 55 -15.78 14.17 14.09
CA VAL A 55 -16.40 13.47 12.98
C VAL A 55 -15.40 12.50 12.33
N LEU A 56 -14.14 12.92 12.11
CA LEU A 56 -13.07 12.04 11.61
C LEU A 56 -12.79 10.87 12.55
N PHE A 57 -12.84 11.09 13.86
CA PHE A 57 -12.70 10.02 14.83
C PHE A 57 -13.81 8.98 14.64
N PHE A 58 -15.08 9.39 14.51
CA PHE A 58 -16.17 8.47 14.20
C PHE A 58 -15.95 7.71 12.89
N VAL A 59 -15.49 8.40 11.83
CA VAL A 59 -15.12 7.76 10.55
C VAL A 59 -14.03 6.71 10.74
N SER A 60 -12.93 7.05 11.42
CA SER A 60 -11.81 6.14 11.69
C SER A 60 -12.21 4.91 12.50
N GLN A 61 -13.20 5.06 13.38
CA GLN A 61 -13.72 3.97 14.18
C GLN A 61 -14.78 3.17 13.42
N GLY A 62 -15.31 3.61 12.28
CA GLY A 62 -16.46 2.98 11.63
C GLY A 62 -17.74 3.09 12.48
N THR A 63 -17.93 4.22 13.16
CA THR A 63 -19.09 4.48 14.02
C THR A 63 -20.26 5.01 13.19
N GLU A 64 -21.36 4.26 13.13
CA GLU A 64 -22.56 4.67 12.35
C GLU A 64 -23.36 5.78 13.02
N LYS A 65 -23.38 5.83 14.36
CA LYS A 65 -24.09 6.86 15.12
C LYS A 65 -23.25 7.34 16.30
N GLY A 66 -22.97 8.64 16.34
CA GLY A 66 -22.19 9.30 17.39
C GLY A 66 -22.92 10.52 17.93
N LEU A 67 -22.61 10.91 19.17
CA LEU A 67 -23.14 12.11 19.80
C LEU A 67 -21.99 13.08 20.08
N ILE A 68 -22.18 14.35 19.70
CA ILE A 68 -21.24 15.43 19.95
C ILE A 68 -21.92 16.44 20.87
N GLN A 69 -21.28 16.76 21.99
CA GLN A 69 -21.71 17.81 22.89
C GLN A 69 -20.84 19.04 22.65
N LEU A 70 -21.44 20.14 22.21
CA LEU A 70 -20.71 21.39 22.02
C LEU A 70 -20.60 22.14 23.35
N THR A 71 -19.43 22.75 23.59
CA THR A 71 -19.19 23.53 24.80
C THR A 71 -20.01 24.83 24.81
N ASP A 72 -20.32 25.35 26.00
CA ASP A 72 -21.11 26.58 26.15
C ASP A 72 -20.42 27.82 25.54
N ASP A 73 -19.11 27.77 25.33
CA ASP A 73 -18.25 28.84 24.80
C ASP A 73 -17.91 28.67 23.31
N TYR A 74 -18.60 27.78 22.58
CA TYR A 74 -18.39 27.60 21.14
C TYR A 74 -18.66 28.91 20.37
N ASP A 75 -17.62 29.46 19.75
CA ASP A 75 -17.65 30.70 19.00
C ASP A 75 -17.91 30.42 17.51
N GLY A 76 -19.19 30.36 17.13
CA GLY A 76 -19.62 30.11 15.74
C GLY A 76 -21.10 29.78 15.59
N ASP A 77 -21.57 29.68 14.35
CA ASP A 77 -22.89 29.13 14.05
C ASP A 77 -22.81 27.60 14.07
N VAL A 78 -23.33 27.00 15.13
CA VAL A 78 -23.24 25.55 15.37
C VAL A 78 -23.86 24.73 14.23
N GLU A 79 -25.01 25.14 13.70
CA GLU A 79 -25.67 24.38 12.64
C GLU A 79 -24.91 24.49 11.31
N GLU A 80 -24.43 25.69 10.97
CA GLU A 80 -23.63 25.90 9.76
C GLU A 80 -22.29 25.16 9.85
N ASP A 81 -21.60 25.28 10.98
CA ASP A 81 -20.31 24.63 11.22
C ASP A 81 -20.42 23.11 11.24
N LEU A 82 -21.49 22.53 11.82
CA LEU A 82 -21.76 21.10 11.75
C LEU A 82 -21.92 20.62 10.31
N ASN A 83 -22.71 21.35 9.52
CA ASN A 83 -22.91 21.01 8.12
C ASN A 83 -21.60 21.11 7.32
N ARG A 84 -20.81 22.18 7.56
CA ARG A 84 -19.52 22.39 6.90
C ARG A 84 -18.50 21.31 7.30
N ALA A 85 -18.40 20.99 8.58
CA ALA A 85 -17.51 19.95 9.08
C ALA A 85 -17.87 18.56 8.52
N CYS A 86 -19.17 18.22 8.49
CA CYS A 86 -19.62 16.96 7.89
C CYS A 86 -19.29 16.90 6.38
N LEU A 87 -19.43 18.00 5.66
CA LEU A 87 -19.11 18.08 4.23
C LEU A 87 -17.60 17.96 3.99
N GLU A 88 -16.79 18.70 4.75
CA GLU A 88 -15.33 18.68 4.69
C GLU A 88 -14.81 17.26 4.94
N VAL A 89 -15.28 16.59 5.99
CA VAL A 89 -14.91 15.19 6.26
C VAL A 89 -15.36 14.27 5.12
N ALA A 90 -16.58 14.42 4.61
CA ALA A 90 -17.09 13.51 3.58
C ALA A 90 -16.46 13.73 2.18
N LYS A 91 -15.86 14.90 1.91
CA LYS A 91 -15.41 15.28 0.56
C LYS A 91 -13.93 15.58 0.45
N ASP A 92 -13.35 16.27 1.42
CA ASP A 92 -12.00 16.82 1.36
C ASP A 92 -11.00 16.00 2.19
N ASP A 93 -11.47 15.37 3.28
CA ASP A 93 -10.63 14.43 4.03
C ASP A 93 -10.41 13.13 3.24
N PRO A 94 -9.17 12.61 3.15
CA PRO A 94 -8.88 11.38 2.43
C PRO A 94 -9.66 10.17 2.95
N LEU A 95 -9.76 10.01 4.27
CA LEU A 95 -10.42 8.86 4.88
C LEU A 95 -11.93 8.97 4.73
N GLY A 96 -12.52 10.14 4.97
CA GLY A 96 -13.95 10.33 4.80
C GLY A 96 -14.38 10.22 3.34
N ALA A 97 -13.64 10.80 2.39
CA ALA A 97 -13.93 10.67 0.96
C ALA A 97 -13.89 9.20 0.46
N TYR A 98 -12.98 8.39 1.00
CA TYR A 98 -12.88 6.96 0.70
C TYR A 98 -13.99 6.13 1.37
N ALA A 99 -14.24 6.35 2.66
CA ALA A 99 -15.03 5.44 3.48
C ALA A 99 -16.53 5.79 3.55
N VAL A 100 -16.88 7.07 3.43
CA VAL A 100 -18.22 7.58 3.76
C VAL A 100 -19.05 7.79 2.50
N ASP A 101 -20.29 7.33 2.51
CA ASP A 101 -21.28 7.65 1.48
C ASP A 101 -21.90 9.03 1.75
N PHE A 102 -22.50 9.20 2.93
CA PHE A 102 -22.98 10.50 3.41
C PHE A 102 -22.97 10.59 4.94
N ILE A 103 -22.95 11.82 5.45
CA ILE A 103 -23.08 12.14 6.87
C ILE A 103 -24.32 13.00 7.06
N LYS A 104 -25.18 12.63 8.00
CA LYS A 104 -26.30 13.45 8.47
C LYS A 104 -26.00 13.94 9.88
N ASN A 105 -26.25 15.21 10.12
CA ASN A 105 -26.24 15.79 11.45
C ASN A 105 -27.65 16.24 11.83
N ASP A 106 -27.99 16.11 13.10
CA ASP A 106 -29.20 16.66 13.71
C ASP A 106 -28.77 17.36 15.00
N CYS A 107 -29.03 18.65 15.09
CA CYS A 107 -28.64 19.49 16.22
C CYS A 107 -29.87 19.84 17.06
N THR A 108 -29.79 19.57 18.36
CA THR A 108 -30.81 19.97 19.32
C THR A 108 -30.18 20.83 20.40
N LYS A 109 -30.79 21.98 20.68
CA LYS A 109 -30.40 22.83 21.80
C LYS A 109 -31.05 22.34 23.09
N VAL A 110 -30.23 21.95 24.07
CA VAL A 110 -30.68 21.52 25.39
C VAL A 110 -30.19 22.53 26.42
N LEU A 111 -31.12 23.36 26.93
CA LEU A 111 -30.82 24.47 27.85
C LEU A 111 -29.81 25.48 27.27
N THR A 112 -28.55 25.42 27.71
CA THR A 112 -27.46 26.31 27.29
C THR A 112 -26.51 25.66 26.28
N THR A 113 -26.47 24.33 26.22
CA THR A 113 -25.57 23.54 25.37
C THR A 113 -26.25 23.05 24.10
N TYR A 114 -25.48 22.82 23.06
CA TYR A 114 -25.94 22.13 21.86
C TYR A 114 -25.48 20.66 21.88
N GLU A 115 -26.41 19.77 21.55
CA GLU A 115 -26.12 18.35 21.32
C GLU A 115 -26.40 18.01 19.86
N ALA A 116 -25.41 17.45 19.19
CA ALA A 116 -25.50 17.03 17.80
C ALA A 116 -25.41 15.51 17.69
N THR A 117 -26.39 14.90 17.03
CA THR A 117 -26.34 13.49 16.64
C THR A 117 -25.77 13.38 15.22
N ILE A 118 -24.66 12.67 15.07
CA ILE A 118 -24.04 12.38 13.78
C ILE A 118 -24.42 10.96 13.36
N THR A 119 -25.00 10.82 12.17
CA THR A 119 -25.31 9.52 11.56
C THR A 119 -24.51 9.38 10.26
N ILE A 120 -23.67 8.34 10.18
CA ILE A 120 -22.75 8.11 9.06
C ILE A 120 -23.20 6.84 8.32
N SER A 121 -23.39 6.98 7.01
CA SER A 121 -23.54 5.84 6.09
C SER A 121 -22.19 5.57 5.43
N TYR A 122 -21.71 4.34 5.49
CA TYR A 122 -20.42 3.95 4.93
C TYR A 122 -20.57 3.21 3.60
N ARG A 123 -19.66 3.49 2.67
CA ARG A 123 -19.48 2.72 1.43
C ARG A 123 -18.41 1.63 1.55
N ARG A 124 -17.62 1.66 2.64
CA ARG A 124 -16.56 0.70 2.96
C ARG A 124 -16.84 0.05 4.32
N THR A 125 -16.43 -1.20 4.44
CA THR A 125 -16.53 -1.94 5.71
C THR A 125 -15.55 -1.41 6.75
N ARG A 126 -15.81 -1.70 8.02
CA ARG A 126 -14.92 -1.32 9.12
C ARG A 126 -13.54 -1.97 8.98
N GLU A 127 -13.52 -3.20 8.48
CA GLU A 127 -12.32 -3.97 8.19
C GLU A 127 -11.49 -3.27 7.12
N GLN A 128 -12.09 -2.86 5.98
CA GLN A 128 -11.40 -2.11 4.92
C GLN A 128 -10.81 -0.79 5.43
N ILE A 129 -11.56 -0.06 6.27
CA ILE A 129 -11.08 1.19 6.88
C ILE A 129 -9.85 0.95 7.75
N ARG A 130 -9.81 -0.17 8.48
CA ARG A 130 -8.72 -0.52 9.40
C ARG A 130 -7.53 -1.17 8.69
N SER A 131 -7.74 -1.79 7.54
CA SER A 131 -6.69 -2.44 6.74
C SER A 131 -5.93 -1.48 5.82
N LEU A 132 -6.28 -0.18 5.81
CA LEU A 132 -5.54 0.83 5.04
C LEU A 132 -4.06 0.85 5.44
N VAL A 133 -3.19 0.59 4.45
CA VAL A 133 -1.75 0.60 4.63
C VAL A 133 -1.21 2.01 4.42
N ASN A 134 -0.39 2.51 5.34
CA ASN A 134 0.26 3.81 5.17
C ASN A 134 1.56 3.64 4.38
N VAL A 135 1.70 4.40 3.28
CA VAL A 135 2.88 4.37 2.41
C VAL A 135 3.50 5.76 2.30
N THR A 136 4.83 5.80 2.19
CA THR A 136 5.62 7.05 2.23
C THR A 136 6.10 7.54 0.86
N GLY A 137 5.72 6.86 -0.23
CA GLY A 137 6.08 7.28 -1.59
C GLY A 137 5.80 6.23 -2.66
N THR A 138 6.15 6.56 -3.90
CA THR A 138 5.89 5.79 -5.12
C THR A 138 6.45 4.37 -5.09
N SER A 139 7.67 4.19 -4.56
CA SER A 139 8.29 2.87 -4.47
C SER A 139 7.49 1.94 -3.55
N ALA A 140 7.05 2.46 -2.40
CA ALA A 140 6.23 1.69 -1.47
C ALA A 140 4.86 1.35 -2.07
N ILE A 141 4.25 2.25 -2.86
CA ILE A 141 3.02 1.94 -3.59
C ILE A 141 3.25 0.75 -4.53
N ARG A 142 4.32 0.79 -5.33
CA ARG A 142 4.66 -0.31 -6.25
C ARG A 142 4.91 -1.62 -5.52
N ASP A 143 5.60 -1.60 -4.37
CA ASP A 143 5.89 -2.81 -3.60
C ASP A 143 4.60 -3.43 -3.03
N GLU A 144 3.68 -2.62 -2.50
CA GLU A 144 2.36 -3.07 -2.01
C GLU A 144 1.50 -3.63 -3.16
N VAL A 145 1.49 -2.96 -4.32
CA VAL A 145 0.78 -3.47 -5.51
C VAL A 145 1.40 -4.77 -6.00
N ARG A 146 2.73 -4.89 -6.02
CA ARG A 146 3.42 -6.14 -6.40
C ARG A 146 3.02 -7.29 -5.48
N ALA A 147 3.04 -7.07 -4.17
CA ALA A 147 2.61 -8.07 -3.20
C ALA A 147 1.14 -8.48 -3.42
N ALA A 148 0.26 -7.51 -3.68
CA ALA A 148 -1.14 -7.77 -3.97
C ALA A 148 -1.34 -8.58 -5.25
N LEU A 149 -0.57 -8.28 -6.31
CA LEU A 149 -0.60 -9.01 -7.58
C LEU A 149 -0.11 -10.45 -7.40
N ALA A 150 0.97 -10.67 -6.64
CA ALA A 150 1.50 -12.00 -6.33
C ALA A 150 0.49 -12.87 -5.57
N ASP A 151 -0.28 -12.27 -4.66
CA ASP A 151 -1.31 -12.95 -3.87
C ASP A 151 -2.68 -13.03 -4.58
N PHE A 152 -2.81 -12.45 -5.77
CA PHE A 152 -4.07 -12.32 -6.51
C PHE A 152 -5.18 -11.63 -5.71
N GLN A 153 -4.85 -10.55 -5.00
CA GLN A 153 -5.79 -9.74 -4.23
C GLN A 153 -6.67 -8.89 -5.17
N SER A 154 -7.95 -8.73 -4.86
CA SER A 154 -8.88 -7.95 -5.70
C SER A 154 -8.89 -6.44 -5.40
N GLU A 155 -8.28 -6.02 -4.29
CA GLU A 155 -8.28 -4.62 -3.84
C GLU A 155 -6.95 -4.28 -3.16
N VAL A 156 -6.44 -3.08 -3.46
CA VAL A 156 -5.33 -2.45 -2.75
C VAL A 156 -5.76 -1.04 -2.36
N ALA A 157 -5.75 -0.74 -1.06
CA ALA A 157 -6.14 0.57 -0.55
C ALA A 157 -5.01 1.15 0.33
N LEU A 158 -4.39 2.22 -0.14
CA LEU A 158 -3.17 2.79 0.44
C LEU A 158 -3.40 4.23 0.85
N ARG A 159 -3.01 4.60 2.07
CA ARG A 159 -2.92 5.99 2.52
C ARG A 159 -1.54 6.54 2.23
N VAL A 160 -1.47 7.54 1.36
CA VAL A 160 -0.23 8.20 0.95
C VAL A 160 -0.12 9.56 1.64
N GLY A 161 0.96 9.76 2.40
CA GLY A 161 1.18 10.98 3.18
C GLY A 161 1.48 12.23 2.35
N TYR A 162 2.13 12.06 1.20
CA TYR A 162 2.43 13.12 0.26
C TYR A 162 2.31 12.59 -1.16
N PHE A 163 1.27 13.01 -1.88
CA PHE A 163 0.92 12.50 -3.19
C PHE A 163 0.80 13.63 -4.20
N THR A 164 1.73 13.66 -5.16
CA THR A 164 1.75 14.60 -6.29
C THR A 164 1.49 13.90 -7.62
N GLU A 165 1.24 12.60 -7.59
CA GLU A 165 1.07 11.79 -8.79
C GLU A 165 -0.37 11.82 -9.31
N SER A 166 -0.54 11.30 -10.52
CA SER A 166 -1.84 11.16 -11.16
C SER A 166 -2.32 9.70 -11.08
N ALA A 167 -3.60 9.48 -11.36
CA ALA A 167 -4.12 8.12 -11.51
C ALA A 167 -3.39 7.34 -12.62
N ASP A 168 -2.96 8.02 -13.69
CA ASP A 168 -2.21 7.42 -14.80
C ASP A 168 -0.80 7.00 -14.36
N SER A 169 -0.17 7.78 -13.48
CA SER A 169 1.13 7.43 -12.88
C SER A 169 1.01 6.15 -12.05
N ILE A 170 -0.05 6.02 -11.25
CA ILE A 170 -0.33 4.79 -10.50
C ILE A 170 -0.64 3.63 -11.44
N ALA A 171 -1.40 3.85 -12.51
CA ALA A 171 -1.68 2.82 -13.50
C ALA A 171 -0.39 2.28 -14.14
N ALA A 172 0.58 3.14 -14.42
CA ALA A 172 1.91 2.73 -14.88
C ALA A 172 2.66 1.90 -13.83
N LEU A 173 2.56 2.25 -12.53
CA LEU A 173 3.14 1.44 -11.45
C LEU A 173 2.49 0.06 -11.34
N VAL A 174 1.17 -0.06 -11.57
CA VAL A 174 0.48 -1.37 -11.61
C VAL A 174 1.06 -2.24 -12.72
N ARG A 175 1.24 -1.69 -13.92
CA ARG A 175 1.86 -2.43 -15.05
C ARG A 175 3.30 -2.84 -14.73
N GLN A 176 4.11 -1.93 -14.17
CA GLN A 176 5.48 -2.24 -13.76
C GLN A 176 5.51 -3.36 -12.72
N ALA A 177 4.69 -3.26 -11.67
CA ALA A 177 4.61 -4.27 -10.62
C ALA A 177 4.19 -5.64 -11.16
N TYR A 178 3.30 -5.68 -12.16
CA TYR A 178 2.89 -6.90 -12.85
C TYR A 178 4.06 -7.57 -13.58
N TYR A 179 4.81 -6.83 -14.41
CA TYR A 179 5.94 -7.41 -15.16
C TYR A 179 7.16 -7.72 -14.29
N ASP A 180 7.27 -7.09 -13.12
CA ASP A 180 8.30 -7.40 -12.13
C ASP A 180 8.05 -8.73 -11.37
N GLU A 181 6.87 -9.34 -11.51
CA GLU A 181 6.49 -10.60 -10.88
C GLU A 181 6.08 -11.66 -11.92
N PRO A 182 7.02 -12.23 -12.70
CA PRO A 182 6.68 -13.11 -13.82
C PRO A 182 5.90 -14.37 -13.45
N ALA A 183 6.07 -14.87 -12.23
CA ALA A 183 5.33 -16.03 -11.75
C ALA A 183 3.85 -15.71 -11.43
N GLY A 184 3.55 -14.47 -11.06
CA GLY A 184 2.20 -13.96 -10.83
C GLY A 184 1.56 -13.32 -12.07
N ALA A 185 2.36 -13.01 -13.09
CA ALA A 185 1.94 -12.40 -14.35
C ALA A 185 1.20 -13.40 -15.27
N LEU A 186 0.03 -13.85 -14.82
CA LEU A 186 -0.79 -14.88 -15.47
C LEU A 186 -1.98 -14.28 -16.24
N GLY A 187 -1.77 -13.12 -16.85
CA GLY A 187 -2.78 -12.32 -17.53
C GLY A 187 -3.04 -11.04 -16.74
N MET A 188 -2.78 -9.90 -17.39
CA MET A 188 -2.95 -8.57 -16.80
C MET A 188 -4.41 -8.41 -16.32
N PRO A 189 -4.65 -8.14 -15.02
CA PRO A 189 -6.00 -7.87 -14.56
C PRO A 189 -6.52 -6.58 -15.20
N GLU A 190 -7.83 -6.53 -15.46
CA GLU A 190 -8.49 -5.24 -15.65
C GLU A 190 -8.45 -4.49 -14.31
N PHE A 191 -8.12 -3.20 -14.33
CA PHE A 191 -8.01 -2.45 -13.09
C PHE A 191 -8.51 -1.01 -13.18
N THR A 192 -8.96 -0.50 -12.04
CA THR A 192 -9.35 0.90 -11.88
C THR A 192 -8.58 1.54 -10.75
N VAL A 193 -8.07 2.76 -10.98
CA VAL A 193 -7.41 3.56 -9.96
C VAL A 193 -8.34 4.71 -9.55
N SER A 194 -8.63 4.83 -8.27
CA SER A 194 -9.40 5.93 -7.68
C SER A 194 -8.58 6.65 -6.63
N LEU A 195 -8.69 7.98 -6.60
CA LEU A 195 -8.00 8.85 -5.65
C LEU A 195 -9.01 9.54 -4.74
N TYR A 196 -8.73 9.58 -3.44
CA TYR A 196 -9.60 10.19 -2.43
C TYR A 196 -8.82 11.18 -1.56
N PRO A 197 -9.23 12.47 -1.52
CA PRO A 197 -10.21 13.11 -2.41
C PRO A 197 -9.77 13.09 -3.88
N ALA A 198 -10.74 13.22 -4.80
CA ALA A 198 -10.49 13.17 -6.25
C ALA A 198 -9.56 14.30 -6.76
N SER A 199 -9.52 15.42 -6.05
CA SER A 199 -8.69 16.57 -6.38
C SER A 199 -8.31 17.35 -5.12
N GLY A 200 -7.10 17.94 -5.10
CA GLY A 200 -6.67 18.88 -4.05
C GLY A 200 -6.25 18.24 -2.71
N GLY A 201 -5.14 18.69 -2.12
CA GLY A 201 -4.56 18.18 -0.86
C GLY A 201 -3.26 17.36 -1.06
N GLN A 202 -2.45 17.26 0.00
CA GLN A 202 -1.17 16.52 -0.03
C GLN A 202 -1.33 15.06 0.35
N GLN A 203 -2.33 14.72 1.18
CA GLN A 203 -2.62 13.36 1.58
C GLN A 203 -3.73 12.76 0.71
N ARG A 204 -3.59 11.48 0.35
CA ARG A 204 -4.57 10.76 -0.46
C ARG A 204 -4.74 9.34 0.02
N ILE A 205 -5.92 8.79 -0.25
CA ILE A 205 -6.09 7.35 -0.35
C ILE A 205 -6.12 6.97 -1.83
N VAL A 206 -5.29 6.00 -2.21
CA VAL A 206 -5.26 5.37 -3.52
C VAL A 206 -5.97 4.03 -3.38
N GLU A 207 -7.04 3.83 -4.16
CA GLU A 207 -7.76 2.57 -4.27
C GLU A 207 -7.51 1.98 -5.65
N ILE A 208 -7.06 0.74 -5.68
CA ILE A 208 -6.84 -0.04 -6.90
C ILE A 208 -7.73 -1.26 -6.80
N LEU A 209 -8.66 -1.40 -7.73
CA LEU A 209 -9.50 -2.59 -7.85
C LEU A 209 -8.97 -3.43 -9.00
N LEU A 210 -8.78 -4.73 -8.76
CA LEU A 210 -8.17 -5.68 -9.67
C LEU A 210 -9.19 -6.77 -10.03
N THR A 211 -9.45 -6.94 -11.32
CA THR A 211 -10.33 -7.98 -11.87
C THR A 211 -9.51 -8.90 -12.75
N TYR A 212 -9.21 -10.08 -12.23
CA TYR A 212 -8.40 -11.08 -12.92
C TYR A 212 -9.17 -11.79 -14.04
N PRO A 213 -8.49 -12.24 -15.11
CA PRO A 213 -9.13 -12.94 -16.23
C PRO A 213 -9.64 -14.34 -15.86
N GLU A 214 -9.13 -14.92 -14.78
CA GLU A 214 -9.49 -16.24 -14.27
C GLU A 214 -9.74 -16.21 -12.76
N ASP A 215 -10.28 -17.32 -12.23
CA ASP A 215 -10.46 -17.51 -10.80
C ASP A 215 -9.10 -17.47 -10.06
N THR A 216 -9.05 -16.75 -8.93
CA THR A 216 -7.80 -16.49 -8.21
C THR A 216 -7.19 -17.75 -7.61
N GLN A 217 -7.98 -18.79 -7.28
CA GLN A 217 -7.44 -20.07 -6.84
C GLN A 217 -6.78 -20.83 -8.00
N ALA A 218 -7.36 -20.77 -9.20
CA ALA A 218 -6.76 -21.35 -10.39
C ALA A 218 -5.45 -20.64 -10.77
N LEU A 219 -5.42 -19.31 -10.66
CA LEU A 219 -4.21 -18.52 -10.90
C LEU A 219 -3.10 -18.84 -9.89
N ARG A 220 -3.44 -18.98 -8.60
CA ARG A 220 -2.47 -19.42 -7.57
C ARG A 220 -1.88 -20.79 -7.91
N GLN A 221 -2.71 -21.76 -8.30
CA GLN A 221 -2.22 -23.09 -8.70
C GLN A 221 -1.29 -23.00 -9.92
N LYS A 222 -1.66 -22.22 -10.94
CA LYS A 222 -0.80 -21.99 -12.11
C LYS A 222 0.55 -21.35 -11.72
N SER A 223 0.54 -20.39 -10.80
CA SER A 223 1.76 -19.76 -10.29
C SER A 223 2.66 -20.75 -9.57
N ASP A 224 2.09 -21.57 -8.68
CA ASP A 224 2.81 -22.62 -7.95
C ASP A 224 3.43 -23.66 -8.90
N ASP A 225 2.66 -24.13 -9.89
CA ASP A 225 3.12 -25.09 -10.90
C ASP A 225 4.26 -24.52 -11.75
N LEU A 226 4.14 -23.24 -12.15
CA LEU A 226 5.15 -22.52 -12.92
C LEU A 226 6.45 -22.37 -12.12
N GLN A 227 6.35 -21.90 -10.87
CA GLN A 227 7.51 -21.75 -9.99
C GLN A 227 8.20 -23.09 -9.73
N SER A 228 7.43 -24.13 -9.40
CA SER A 228 7.96 -25.47 -9.16
C SER A 228 8.68 -26.04 -10.38
N THR A 229 8.11 -25.84 -11.57
CA THR A 229 8.71 -26.27 -12.84
C THR A 229 10.00 -25.51 -13.11
N ALA A 230 9.99 -24.17 -13.01
CA ALA A 230 11.19 -23.35 -13.20
C ALA A 230 12.31 -23.72 -12.21
N ASP A 231 11.97 -23.98 -10.94
CA ASP A 231 12.93 -24.43 -9.94
C ASP A 231 13.52 -25.80 -10.28
N ALA A 232 12.70 -26.75 -10.72
CA ALA A 232 13.17 -28.08 -11.11
C ALA A 232 14.14 -28.04 -12.30
N LEU A 233 13.93 -27.13 -13.26
CA LEU A 233 14.82 -26.92 -14.40
C LEU A 233 16.18 -26.34 -13.99
N VAL A 234 16.18 -25.39 -13.04
CA VAL A 234 17.39 -24.66 -12.63
C VAL A 234 18.20 -25.41 -11.56
N LEU A 235 17.54 -26.19 -10.71
CA LEU A 235 18.17 -26.95 -9.62
C LEU A 235 19.44 -27.74 -10.02
N PRO A 236 19.47 -28.53 -11.12
CA PRO A 236 20.67 -29.29 -11.49
C PRO A 236 21.86 -28.40 -11.90
N LEU A 237 21.62 -27.18 -12.37
CA LEU A 237 22.64 -26.28 -12.91
C LEU A 237 23.45 -25.57 -11.83
N ARG A 238 22.87 -25.42 -10.63
CA ARG A 238 23.49 -24.76 -9.45
C ARG A 238 24.12 -23.40 -9.80
N PRO A 239 23.31 -22.39 -10.17
CA PRO A 239 23.80 -21.09 -10.70
C PRO A 239 24.84 -20.38 -9.83
N HIS A 240 24.71 -20.48 -8.50
CA HIS A 240 25.65 -19.89 -7.55
C HIS A 240 27.10 -20.40 -7.71
N GLN A 241 27.29 -21.59 -8.30
CA GLN A 241 28.61 -22.19 -8.55
C GLN A 241 29.20 -21.80 -9.92
N LEU A 242 28.41 -21.14 -10.76
CA LEU A 242 28.78 -20.75 -12.11
C LEU A 242 29.29 -19.30 -12.16
N SER A 243 30.21 -19.03 -13.09
CA SER A 243 30.58 -17.66 -13.44
C SER A 243 29.40 -16.92 -14.10
N PRO A 244 29.36 -15.58 -14.09
CA PRO A 244 28.30 -14.82 -14.77
C PRO A 244 28.08 -15.22 -16.23
N SER A 245 29.17 -15.40 -16.99
CA SER A 245 29.11 -15.85 -18.39
C SER A 245 28.56 -17.27 -18.55
N ALA A 246 28.87 -18.18 -17.61
CA ALA A 246 28.35 -19.54 -17.64
C ALA A 246 26.86 -19.57 -17.29
N ARG A 247 26.40 -18.74 -16.33
CA ARG A 247 24.96 -18.61 -16.02
C ARG A 247 24.16 -18.17 -17.24
N GLN A 248 24.66 -17.17 -17.97
CA GLN A 248 24.02 -16.68 -19.19
C GLN A 248 23.99 -17.76 -20.28
N ALA A 249 25.09 -18.51 -20.49
CA ALA A 249 25.12 -19.59 -21.45
C ALA A 249 24.13 -20.72 -21.11
N GLU A 250 24.08 -21.13 -19.85
CA GLU A 250 23.13 -22.14 -19.36
C GLU A 250 21.67 -21.65 -19.44
N LEU A 251 21.41 -20.36 -19.16
CA LEU A 251 20.10 -19.75 -19.35
C LEU A 251 19.62 -19.88 -20.80
N PHE A 252 20.47 -19.59 -21.79
CA PHE A 252 20.10 -19.77 -23.19
C PHE A 252 19.90 -21.23 -23.59
N SER A 253 20.63 -22.18 -22.98
CA SER A 253 20.38 -23.61 -23.18
C SER A 253 19.01 -24.01 -22.63
N LEU A 254 18.68 -23.58 -21.40
CA LEU A 254 17.37 -23.82 -20.78
C LEU A 254 16.23 -23.29 -21.65
N VAL A 255 16.35 -22.04 -22.10
CA VAL A 255 15.34 -21.40 -22.93
C VAL A 255 15.12 -22.20 -24.21
N ARG A 256 16.20 -22.58 -24.89
CA ARG A 256 16.13 -23.35 -26.13
C ARG A 256 15.50 -24.74 -25.95
N GLU A 257 15.75 -25.39 -24.82
CA GLU A 257 15.31 -26.77 -24.58
C GLU A 257 13.87 -26.85 -24.06
N HIS A 258 13.41 -25.84 -23.32
CA HIS A 258 12.16 -25.92 -22.56
C HIS A 258 11.10 -24.90 -22.93
N VAL A 259 11.46 -23.77 -23.54
CA VAL A 259 10.51 -22.69 -23.83
C VAL A 259 9.87 -22.88 -25.20
N ARG A 260 8.55 -22.79 -25.25
CA ARG A 260 7.76 -22.95 -26.48
C ARG A 260 7.25 -21.60 -26.97
N ALA A 261 7.71 -21.20 -28.15
CA ALA A 261 7.21 -20.02 -28.85
C ALA A 261 6.03 -20.37 -29.75
N ARG A 262 4.95 -19.62 -29.65
CA ARG A 262 3.78 -19.68 -30.52
C ARG A 262 3.17 -18.28 -30.64
N PRO A 263 3.22 -17.62 -31.81
CA PRO A 263 2.71 -16.25 -31.96
C PRO A 263 1.22 -16.07 -31.58
N GLU A 264 0.41 -17.12 -31.77
CA GLU A 264 -1.00 -17.18 -31.38
C GLU A 264 -1.20 -17.84 -30.00
N GLY A 265 -0.12 -17.95 -29.22
CA GLY A 265 -0.09 -18.51 -27.88
C GLY A 265 -0.62 -17.54 -26.83
N GLY A 266 -0.59 -17.94 -25.57
CA GLY A 266 -0.99 -17.07 -24.47
C GLY A 266 0.14 -16.12 -24.01
N PRO A 267 -0.21 -15.04 -23.29
CA PRO A 267 0.73 -13.98 -22.89
C PRO A 267 1.50 -14.28 -21.61
N THR A 268 1.54 -15.52 -21.13
CA THR A 268 2.08 -15.85 -19.80
C THR A 268 3.30 -16.74 -19.86
N ALA A 269 4.12 -16.70 -18.80
CA ALA A 269 5.22 -17.64 -18.66
C ALA A 269 4.75 -19.09 -18.47
N TRP A 270 3.54 -19.28 -17.94
CA TRP A 270 2.90 -20.59 -17.84
C TRP A 270 2.62 -21.18 -19.23
N ASP A 271 2.13 -20.37 -20.18
CA ASP A 271 1.87 -20.81 -21.55
C ASP A 271 3.14 -21.30 -22.26
N ALA A 272 4.28 -20.65 -21.99
CA ALA A 272 5.55 -20.95 -22.63
C ALA A 272 6.22 -22.22 -22.08
N LEU A 273 6.15 -22.47 -20.77
CA LEU A 273 6.82 -23.59 -20.09
C LEU A 273 5.93 -24.82 -19.91
N LEU A 274 4.66 -24.63 -19.57
CA LEU A 274 3.72 -25.71 -19.26
C LEU A 274 2.62 -25.87 -20.33
N GLY A 275 2.27 -24.78 -21.02
CA GLY A 275 1.24 -24.77 -22.05
C GLY A 275 1.70 -25.22 -23.45
N ASP A 276 0.92 -24.79 -24.44
CA ASP A 276 1.14 -25.10 -25.86
C ASP A 276 2.07 -24.09 -26.57
N GLY A 277 2.63 -23.14 -25.82
CA GLY A 277 3.50 -22.07 -26.29
C GLY A 277 2.90 -20.68 -26.10
N ALA A 278 3.79 -19.69 -26.02
CA ALA A 278 3.46 -18.31 -25.70
C ALA A 278 3.81 -17.33 -26.84
N ASP A 279 3.12 -16.19 -26.82
CA ASP A 279 3.43 -15.03 -27.66
C ASP A 279 4.67 -14.26 -27.16
N SER A 280 4.91 -13.05 -27.67
CA SER A 280 6.08 -12.25 -27.25
C SER A 280 6.05 -11.87 -25.77
N GLU A 281 4.89 -11.58 -25.19
CA GLU A 281 4.74 -11.23 -23.77
C GLU A 281 5.08 -12.43 -22.89
N GLY A 282 4.47 -13.59 -23.16
CA GLY A 282 4.71 -14.78 -22.35
C GLY A 282 6.14 -15.31 -22.50
N LEU A 283 6.76 -15.15 -23.68
CA LEU A 283 8.18 -15.44 -23.88
C LEU A 283 9.09 -14.49 -23.09
N ALA A 284 8.81 -13.19 -23.10
CA ALA A 284 9.59 -12.21 -22.35
C ALA A 284 9.47 -12.42 -20.82
N LEU A 285 8.28 -12.73 -20.33
CA LEU A 285 8.03 -13.11 -18.93
C LEU A 285 8.78 -14.39 -18.56
N THR A 286 8.78 -15.40 -19.43
CA THR A 286 9.52 -16.65 -19.21
C THR A 286 11.02 -16.41 -19.12
N PHE A 287 11.55 -15.59 -20.03
CA PHE A 287 12.96 -15.22 -20.01
C PHE A 287 13.32 -14.47 -18.73
N GLN A 288 12.48 -13.53 -18.29
CA GLN A 288 12.64 -12.79 -17.03
C GLN A 288 12.64 -13.75 -15.82
N LEU A 289 11.70 -14.69 -15.76
CA LEU A 289 11.59 -15.69 -14.70
C LEU A 289 12.85 -16.54 -14.59
N LEU A 290 13.28 -17.15 -15.71
CA LEU A 290 14.45 -18.02 -15.74
C LEU A 290 15.74 -17.23 -15.50
N SER A 291 15.84 -15.99 -15.99
CA SER A 291 16.98 -15.10 -15.72
C SER A 291 17.13 -14.83 -14.23
N GLY A 292 16.03 -14.53 -13.53
CA GLY A 292 16.03 -14.36 -12.07
C GLY A 292 16.51 -15.61 -11.34
N LYS A 293 16.00 -16.79 -11.69
CA LYS A 293 16.42 -18.08 -11.11
C LYS A 293 17.89 -18.41 -11.42
N MET A 294 18.39 -18.01 -12.58
CA MET A 294 19.78 -18.19 -13.02
C MET A 294 20.74 -17.09 -12.52
N GLU A 295 20.25 -16.13 -11.73
CA GLU A 295 21.01 -14.95 -11.28
C GLU A 295 21.64 -14.15 -12.44
N VAL A 296 20.91 -14.04 -13.54
CA VAL A 296 21.25 -13.21 -14.70
C VAL A 296 20.36 -11.97 -14.64
N GLY A 297 20.98 -10.79 -14.61
CA GLY A 297 20.24 -9.53 -14.60
C GLY A 297 19.47 -9.34 -15.90
N SER A 298 18.15 -9.19 -15.79
CA SER A 298 17.28 -8.91 -16.93
C SER A 298 16.12 -7.99 -16.53
N VAL A 299 15.62 -7.22 -17.49
CA VAL A 299 14.43 -6.38 -17.38
C VAL A 299 13.57 -6.61 -18.62
N LEU A 300 12.26 -6.80 -18.43
CA LEU A 300 11.29 -6.88 -19.51
C LEU A 300 11.07 -5.49 -20.13
N VAL A 301 11.07 -5.44 -21.46
CA VAL A 301 10.86 -4.22 -22.25
C VAL A 301 9.53 -4.31 -22.97
N GLU A 302 8.68 -3.32 -22.72
CA GLU A 302 7.42 -3.10 -23.45
C GLU A 302 7.67 -2.08 -24.56
N GLY A 303 7.22 -2.40 -25.78
CA GLY A 303 7.34 -1.49 -26.90
C GLY A 303 6.55 -1.97 -28.11
N THR A 304 7.04 -1.63 -29.29
CA THR A 304 6.45 -2.06 -30.55
C THR A 304 7.49 -2.63 -31.49
N LEU A 305 7.07 -3.57 -32.34
CA LEU A 305 7.83 -4.09 -33.46
C LEU A 305 7.03 -3.83 -34.74
N ASN A 306 7.55 -2.97 -35.61
CA ASN A 306 6.86 -2.53 -36.83
C ASN A 306 5.47 -1.92 -36.56
N GLY A 307 5.29 -1.29 -35.40
CA GLY A 307 4.04 -0.65 -34.99
C GLY A 307 3.05 -1.54 -34.23
N GLU A 308 3.30 -2.84 -34.14
CA GLU A 308 2.49 -3.76 -33.34
C GLU A 308 3.08 -3.91 -31.92
N PRO A 309 2.27 -4.03 -30.86
CA PRO A 309 2.76 -4.28 -29.51
C PRO A 309 3.67 -5.51 -29.45
N HIS A 310 4.82 -5.38 -28.80
CA HIS A 310 5.79 -6.45 -28.72
C HIS A 310 6.62 -6.35 -27.44
N PHE A 311 7.06 -7.51 -26.94
CA PHE A 311 7.82 -7.63 -25.70
C PHE A 311 9.11 -8.40 -25.92
N TRP A 312 10.17 -7.96 -25.25
CA TRP A 312 11.49 -8.58 -25.26
C TRP A 312 12.22 -8.24 -23.97
N ASN A 313 13.47 -8.64 -23.81
CA ASN A 313 14.21 -8.41 -22.58
C ASN A 313 15.51 -7.65 -22.84
N GLN A 314 15.88 -6.80 -21.90
CA GLN A 314 17.21 -6.22 -21.78
C GLN A 314 18.01 -7.04 -20.76
N LEU A 315 19.26 -7.37 -21.06
CA LEU A 315 20.23 -7.90 -20.12
C LEU A 315 20.97 -6.75 -19.44
N THR A 316 21.13 -6.82 -18.12
CA THR A 316 21.74 -5.74 -17.31
C THR A 316 23.18 -6.05 -16.87
N ALA A 317 23.84 -7.02 -17.51
CA ALA A 317 25.22 -7.41 -17.20
C ALA A 317 26.27 -6.38 -17.70
N ASP A 318 27.47 -6.42 -17.11
CA ASP A 318 28.60 -5.55 -17.44
C ASP A 318 28.99 -5.65 -18.93
N GLY A 319 28.80 -4.57 -19.69
CA GLY A 319 29.13 -4.55 -21.13
C GLY A 319 28.20 -3.74 -22.04
N GLY A 320 27.27 -2.96 -21.46
CA GLY A 320 26.32 -2.13 -22.21
C GLY A 320 24.94 -2.79 -22.38
N ALA A 321 23.98 -2.03 -22.90
CA ALA A 321 22.61 -2.51 -23.07
C ALA A 321 22.53 -3.53 -24.22
N HIS A 322 22.38 -4.81 -23.86
CA HIS A 322 22.13 -5.91 -24.79
C HIS A 322 20.70 -6.40 -24.65
N TYR A 323 20.06 -6.71 -25.77
CA TYR A 323 18.65 -7.11 -25.82
C TYR A 323 18.50 -8.51 -26.38
N VAL A 324 17.50 -9.24 -25.90
CA VAL A 324 17.15 -10.60 -26.28
C VAL A 324 15.68 -10.62 -26.66
N ASP A 325 15.38 -11.15 -27.85
CA ASP A 325 14.01 -11.40 -28.30
C ASP A 325 13.88 -12.85 -28.76
N LEU A 326 13.21 -13.66 -27.93
CA LEU A 326 13.01 -15.09 -28.16
C LEU A 326 12.08 -15.39 -29.35
N THR A 327 11.30 -14.42 -29.82
CA THR A 327 10.50 -14.58 -31.05
C THR A 327 11.37 -14.57 -32.30
N ARG A 328 12.54 -13.93 -32.24
CA ARG A 328 13.51 -13.89 -33.34
C ARG A 328 14.45 -15.06 -33.31
N ASP A 329 15.05 -15.29 -32.15
CA ASP A 329 16.09 -16.29 -31.98
C ASP A 329 16.18 -16.78 -30.52
N ALA A 330 15.96 -18.08 -30.34
CA ALA A 330 16.17 -18.77 -29.07
C ALA A 330 17.60 -19.32 -28.92
N SER A 331 18.49 -19.08 -29.88
CA SER A 331 19.86 -19.62 -29.86
C SER A 331 20.83 -18.81 -28.98
N GLY A 332 20.41 -17.64 -28.50
CA GLY A 332 21.19 -16.78 -27.60
C GLY A 332 21.85 -15.59 -28.29
N THR A 333 21.36 -15.18 -29.46
CA THR A 333 21.76 -13.91 -30.07
C THR A 333 21.28 -12.74 -29.22
N THR A 334 22.18 -11.80 -28.96
CA THR A 334 21.90 -10.52 -28.33
C THR A 334 22.06 -9.37 -29.33
N TYR A 335 21.30 -8.31 -29.14
CA TYR A 335 21.27 -7.14 -30.02
C TYR A 335 21.63 -5.87 -29.26
N SER A 336 22.26 -4.90 -29.92
CA SER A 336 22.36 -3.54 -29.38
C SER A 336 21.04 -2.78 -29.58
N ALA A 337 20.88 -1.63 -28.90
CA ALA A 337 19.74 -0.75 -29.13
C ALA A 337 19.67 -0.27 -30.60
N ALA A 338 20.81 0.03 -31.21
CA ALA A 338 20.89 0.47 -32.61
C ALA A 338 20.47 -0.65 -33.58
N ASP A 339 20.84 -1.90 -33.30
CA ASP A 339 20.39 -3.05 -34.10
C ASP A 339 18.86 -3.17 -34.04
N LEU A 340 18.27 -3.14 -32.84
CA LEU A 340 16.83 -3.24 -32.68
C LEU A 340 16.07 -2.08 -33.34
N LEU A 341 16.54 -0.84 -33.19
CA LEU A 341 15.95 0.32 -33.90
C LEU A 341 15.96 0.12 -35.43
N SER A 342 17.06 -0.39 -35.98
CA SER A 342 17.16 -0.67 -37.42
C SER A 342 16.23 -1.80 -37.89
N LEU A 343 15.83 -2.68 -36.97
CA LEU A 343 14.91 -3.80 -37.19
C LEU A 343 13.43 -3.43 -36.96
N GLY A 344 13.14 -2.18 -36.61
CA GLY A 344 11.78 -1.68 -36.44
C GLY A 344 11.23 -1.76 -35.01
N TYR A 345 12.09 -1.99 -34.02
CA TYR A 345 11.71 -1.94 -32.60
C TYR A 345 11.68 -0.49 -32.11
N VAL A 346 10.69 -0.17 -31.29
CA VAL A 346 10.55 1.15 -30.64
C VAL A 346 10.11 0.97 -29.20
N TRP A 347 10.83 1.61 -28.27
CA TRP A 347 10.52 1.61 -26.84
C TRP A 347 11.01 2.92 -26.19
N GLU A 348 10.56 3.19 -24.97
CA GLU A 348 10.98 4.36 -24.21
C GLU A 348 12.49 4.31 -23.89
N GLY A 349 13.20 5.42 -24.12
CA GLY A 349 14.65 5.50 -23.88
C GLY A 349 15.53 4.80 -24.94
N ALA A 350 14.96 4.33 -26.06
CA ALA A 350 15.71 3.62 -27.09
C ALA A 350 16.87 4.43 -27.69
N GLU A 351 16.66 5.73 -27.95
CA GLU A 351 17.68 6.61 -28.55
C GLU A 351 18.84 6.88 -27.57
N GLU A 352 18.55 7.17 -26.31
CA GLU A 352 19.56 7.37 -25.26
C GLU A 352 20.41 6.09 -25.07
N ASN A 353 19.76 4.93 -25.10
CA ASN A 353 20.45 3.64 -25.02
C ASN A 353 21.31 3.33 -26.25
N ALA A 354 20.95 3.86 -27.43
CA ALA A 354 21.75 3.73 -28.64
C ALA A 354 22.97 4.66 -28.65
N GLU A 355 22.87 5.84 -28.04
CA GLU A 355 23.96 6.82 -27.96
C GLU A 355 25.03 6.44 -26.91
N ASN A 356 24.64 5.79 -25.81
CA ASN A 356 25.54 5.38 -24.72
C ASN A 356 26.52 4.23 -25.06
N LEU A 357 26.51 3.74 -26.31
CA LEU A 357 27.39 2.66 -26.81
C LEU A 357 28.46 3.15 -27.81
N ASN A 358 28.57 4.46 -28.04
CA ASN A 358 29.63 5.07 -28.88
C ASN A 358 30.87 5.50 -28.10
#